data_AF-A0A963IMX6-F1
#
_entry.id   AF-A0A963IMX6-F1
#
_cell.length_a   1.000
_cell.length_b   1.000
_cell.length_c   1.000
_cell.angle_alpha   90.00
_cell.angle_beta   90.00
_cell.angle_gamma   90.00
#
_symmetry.space_group_name_H-M   'P 1'
#
loop_
_entity.id
_entity.type
_entity.pdbx_description
1 polymer ?
#
loop_
_entity_poly.entity_id
_entity_poly.type
_entity_poly.pdbx_seq_one_letter_code
_entity_poly.pdbx_strand_id
1 'polypeptide(L)'
;LGKGIVRARDTPNFVANRVGVFSILAVMHHTQRLGLGFDVVDALTGPIIGRPKSATYRTADVVGLDTLAHVIKTMQDTLPDDPWHGYYAVPAWLAALIGKGALGQKTRCGIFRKDGRAIKVLDLAAQDYRESAAEIDPTVLAILRNRNPAEKFAQLRASEHPQAQFLWAIFRDIFHYAAFHLGEIADNARDLDFAMRWGFGWAQGPFESWQAAGWRSIAEALRADVDAGHAMSPAPLPAWVFGQVAENGVHTPQGSYSASADAYRPRSALPVYQRQIFPERVLSEQAVSGVTVWENDGVRLWTLPQIDDGVAIVSIKTRNHTLGREVIVGLQEAVARAEADYQALVLWHEAPFAFGANLKEVTEAIAAGQFDLLEKYVGEFQNTSMA
;
A
#
# COMPACT_ATOMS: atom_id res chain seq x y z
N LEU A 1 -14.60 -8.25 15.22
CA LEU A 1 -13.22 -7.71 15.25
C LEU A 1 -12.88 -6.81 14.05
N GLY A 2 -13.61 -6.87 12.91
CA GLY A 2 -13.36 -5.96 11.78
C GLY A 2 -11.95 -6.08 11.18
N LYS A 3 -11.35 -7.27 11.22
CA LYS A 3 -10.00 -7.54 10.73
C LYS A 3 -10.05 -8.35 9.44
N GLY A 4 -9.13 -8.05 8.51
CA GLY A 4 -8.76 -8.95 7.43
C GLY A 4 -8.00 -10.17 7.97
N ILE A 5 -8.17 -11.33 7.34
CA ILE A 5 -7.54 -12.58 7.75
C ILE A 5 -6.83 -13.19 6.56
N VAL A 6 -5.57 -13.53 6.74
CA VAL A 6 -4.77 -14.30 5.78
C VAL A 6 -4.43 -15.64 6.43
N ARG A 7 -4.58 -16.73 5.69
CA ARG A 7 -4.06 -18.04 6.13
C ARG A 7 -2.58 -18.12 5.76
N ALA A 8 -1.73 -18.09 6.77
CA ALA A 8 -0.30 -18.31 6.59
C ALA A 8 0.05 -19.78 6.76
N ARG A 9 1.09 -20.22 6.04
CA ARG A 9 1.76 -21.49 6.33
C ARG A 9 2.74 -21.29 7.47
N ASP A 10 3.01 -22.37 8.20
CA ASP A 10 3.95 -22.34 9.32
C ASP A 10 5.40 -22.42 8.81
N THR A 11 5.85 -21.32 8.21
CA THR A 11 7.22 -21.12 7.72
C THR A 11 7.88 -19.99 8.52
N PRO A 12 9.21 -19.95 8.63
CA PRO A 12 9.90 -18.88 9.35
C PRO A 12 9.42 -17.49 8.92
N ASN A 13 9.04 -16.65 9.88
CA ASN A 13 8.50 -15.30 9.67
C ASN A 13 7.19 -15.21 8.84
N PHE A 14 6.47 -16.31 8.66
CA PHE A 14 5.17 -16.37 7.97
C PHE A 14 5.22 -15.68 6.59
N VAL A 15 4.22 -14.83 6.28
CA VAL A 15 4.13 -14.11 5.00
C VAL A 15 4.62 -12.67 5.14
N ALA A 16 3.94 -11.87 5.96
CA ALA A 16 4.19 -10.43 6.05
C ALA A 16 5.63 -10.12 6.47
N ASN A 17 6.11 -10.72 7.56
CA ASN A 17 7.48 -10.46 8.04
C ASN A 17 8.53 -11.02 7.07
N ARG A 18 8.30 -12.21 6.50
CA ARG A 18 9.19 -12.83 5.51
C ARG A 18 9.43 -11.97 4.27
N VAL A 19 8.37 -11.37 3.73
CA VAL A 19 8.41 -10.51 2.52
C VAL A 19 8.81 -9.07 2.87
N GLY A 20 8.26 -8.52 3.95
CA GLY A 20 8.53 -7.14 4.35
C GLY A 20 9.94 -6.90 4.86
N VAL A 21 10.51 -7.82 5.66
CA VAL A 21 11.90 -7.69 6.12
C VAL A 21 12.87 -7.87 4.96
N PHE A 22 12.59 -8.82 4.04
CA PHE A 22 13.34 -8.92 2.79
C PHE A 22 13.29 -7.60 1.99
N SER A 23 12.12 -6.97 1.85
CA SER A 23 12.01 -5.68 1.17
C SER A 23 12.86 -4.58 1.83
N ILE A 24 13.02 -4.59 3.16
CA ILE A 24 13.89 -3.65 3.87
C ILE A 24 15.37 -3.95 3.56
N LEU A 25 15.76 -5.23 3.56
CA LEU A 25 17.12 -5.66 3.21
C LEU A 25 17.49 -5.29 1.77
N ALA A 26 16.58 -5.47 0.82
CA ALA A 26 16.77 -5.06 -0.58
C ALA A 26 16.97 -3.54 -0.70
N VAL A 27 16.19 -2.75 0.04
CA VAL A 27 16.41 -1.29 0.15
C VAL A 27 17.80 -1.00 0.73
N MET A 28 18.18 -1.60 1.86
CA MET A 28 19.49 -1.38 2.49
C MET A 28 20.65 -1.70 1.55
N HIS A 29 20.57 -2.85 0.87
CA HIS A 29 21.58 -3.27 -0.09
C HIS A 29 21.74 -2.27 -1.23
N HIS A 30 20.62 -1.82 -1.84
CA HIS A 30 20.68 -0.89 -2.97
C HIS A 30 20.97 0.55 -2.59
N THR A 31 20.59 0.99 -1.38
CA THR A 31 21.04 2.28 -0.83
C THR A 31 22.56 2.32 -0.79
N GLN A 32 23.21 1.26 -0.28
CA GLN A 32 24.67 1.19 -0.21
C GLN A 32 25.30 1.05 -1.60
N ARG A 33 24.77 0.16 -2.46
CA ARG A 33 25.29 -0.05 -3.82
C ARG A 33 25.31 1.23 -4.66
N LEU A 34 24.31 2.09 -4.48
CA LEU A 34 24.13 3.32 -5.27
C LEU A 34 24.56 4.59 -4.52
N GLY A 35 25.09 4.48 -3.30
CA GLY A 35 25.57 5.61 -2.51
C GLY A 35 24.49 6.65 -2.17
N LEU A 36 23.24 6.22 -1.98
CA LEU A 36 22.13 7.13 -1.71
C LEU A 36 22.05 7.51 -0.23
N GLY A 37 21.61 8.73 0.04
CA GLY A 37 21.29 9.20 1.40
C GLY A 37 20.01 8.54 1.93
N PHE A 38 19.99 8.21 3.23
CA PHE A 38 18.83 7.57 3.87
C PHE A 38 17.54 8.42 3.79
N ASP A 39 17.68 9.74 3.84
CA ASP A 39 16.60 10.70 3.69
C ASP A 39 16.00 10.71 2.27
N VAL A 40 16.86 10.67 1.24
CA VAL A 40 16.43 10.52 -0.15
C VAL A 40 15.72 9.20 -0.36
N VAL A 41 16.25 8.10 0.19
CA VAL A 41 15.62 6.78 0.09
C VAL A 41 14.26 6.74 0.77
N ASP A 42 14.09 7.37 1.92
CA ASP A 42 12.78 7.47 2.56
C ASP A 42 11.80 8.32 1.75
N ALA A 43 12.26 9.35 1.04
CA ALA A 43 11.42 10.07 0.09
C ALA A 43 10.95 9.18 -1.08
N LEU A 44 11.84 8.32 -1.60
CA LEU A 44 11.57 7.41 -2.72
C LEU A 44 10.73 6.19 -2.32
N THR A 45 10.84 5.73 -1.06
CA THR A 45 10.20 4.50 -0.57
C THR A 45 8.96 4.74 0.30
N GLY A 46 8.48 5.98 0.35
CA GLY A 46 7.31 6.39 1.13
C GLY A 46 6.03 6.52 0.28
N PRO A 47 5.20 7.55 0.56
CA PRO A 47 3.89 7.73 -0.10
C PRO A 47 3.92 7.83 -1.62
N ILE A 48 5.03 8.27 -2.22
CA ILE A 48 5.13 8.44 -3.67
C ILE A 48 5.02 7.13 -4.45
N ILE A 49 5.36 6.01 -3.83
CA ILE A 49 5.14 4.65 -4.36
C ILE A 49 4.05 3.90 -3.60
N GLY A 50 3.18 4.60 -2.87
CA GLY A 50 2.06 3.99 -2.14
C GLY A 50 2.46 3.25 -0.87
N ARG A 51 3.55 3.64 -0.20
CA ARG A 51 3.94 3.08 1.13
C ARG A 51 3.64 4.08 2.26
N PRO A 52 3.65 3.65 3.54
CA PRO A 52 3.39 4.55 4.66
C PRO A 52 4.33 5.76 4.72
N LYS A 53 3.90 6.84 5.41
CA LYS A 53 4.71 8.06 5.61
C LYS A 53 6.02 7.83 6.38
N SER A 54 6.13 6.72 7.10
CA SER A 54 7.36 6.29 7.76
C SER A 54 8.37 5.65 6.81
N ALA A 55 8.01 5.40 5.54
CA ALA A 55 8.90 4.87 4.51
C ALA A 55 9.70 3.64 4.99
N THR A 56 10.99 3.54 4.71
CA THR A 56 11.78 2.36 5.05
C THR A 56 12.60 2.56 6.32
N TYR A 57 13.49 3.54 6.35
CA TYR A 57 14.42 3.77 7.45
C TYR A 57 13.75 4.40 8.67
N ARG A 58 12.82 5.33 8.47
CA ARG A 58 12.02 5.83 9.58
C ARG A 58 11.10 4.75 10.16
N THR A 59 10.61 3.79 9.35
CA THR A 59 9.93 2.60 9.90
C THR A 59 10.89 1.75 10.74
N ALA A 60 12.13 1.54 10.30
CA ALA A 60 13.15 0.85 11.09
C ALA A 60 13.40 1.56 12.44
N ASP A 61 13.50 2.90 12.45
CA ASP A 61 13.63 3.68 13.70
C ASP A 61 12.39 3.58 14.60
N VAL A 62 11.18 3.51 14.03
CA VAL A 62 9.93 3.37 14.79
C VAL A 62 9.84 1.99 15.45
N VAL A 63 10.16 0.93 14.70
CA VAL A 63 10.16 -0.46 15.20
C VAL A 63 11.28 -0.69 16.22
N GLY A 64 12.42 -0.03 16.02
CA GLY A 64 13.64 -0.22 16.79
C GLY A 64 14.68 -1.00 15.99
N LEU A 65 15.90 -0.45 15.92
CA LEU A 65 16.98 -1.01 15.10
C LEU A 65 17.48 -2.37 15.62
N ASP A 66 17.46 -2.57 16.94
CA ASP A 66 17.75 -3.84 17.59
C ASP A 66 16.67 -4.89 17.31
N THR A 67 15.39 -4.51 17.35
CA THR A 67 14.28 -5.40 16.99
C THR A 67 14.41 -5.85 15.53
N LEU A 68 14.69 -4.91 14.62
CA LEU A 68 14.92 -5.23 13.20
C LEU A 68 16.11 -6.19 13.03
N ALA A 69 17.23 -5.92 13.71
CA ALA A 69 18.40 -6.79 13.69
C ALA A 69 18.08 -8.21 14.19
N HIS A 70 17.25 -8.34 15.24
CA HIS A 70 16.81 -9.64 15.74
C HIS A 70 15.98 -10.41 14.70
N VAL A 71 15.05 -9.74 14.00
CA VAL A 71 14.23 -10.41 12.97
C VAL A 71 15.08 -10.82 11.76
N ILE A 72 16.05 -10.00 11.34
CA ILE A 72 17.04 -10.36 10.32
C ILE A 72 17.84 -11.58 10.77
N LYS A 73 18.27 -11.61 12.04
CA LYS A 73 19.01 -12.74 12.60
C LYS A 73 18.16 -14.02 12.61
N THR A 74 16.87 -13.93 12.94
CA THR A 74 15.96 -15.07 12.79
C THR A 74 15.93 -15.57 11.35
N MET A 75 15.86 -14.69 10.35
CA MET A 75 15.94 -15.12 8.94
C MET A 75 17.26 -15.82 8.62
N GLN A 76 18.37 -15.24 9.06
CA GLN A 76 19.70 -15.82 8.89
C GLN A 76 19.80 -17.22 9.52
N ASP A 77 19.27 -17.43 10.72
CA ASP A 77 19.45 -18.70 11.43
C ASP A 77 18.51 -19.81 10.94
N THR A 78 17.34 -19.44 10.42
CA THR A 78 16.26 -20.40 10.13
C THR A 78 16.08 -20.72 8.65
N LEU A 79 16.79 -20.01 7.77
CA LEU A 79 16.62 -20.13 6.32
C LEU A 79 17.98 -20.31 5.61
N PRO A 80 18.76 -21.35 5.96
CA PRO A 80 20.10 -21.57 5.41
C PRO A 80 20.13 -21.84 3.91
N ASP A 81 19.07 -22.47 3.38
CA ASP A 81 18.98 -22.88 1.98
C ASP A 81 18.31 -21.84 1.07
N ASP A 82 17.98 -20.68 1.63
CA ASP A 82 17.36 -19.59 0.89
C ASP A 82 18.37 -18.96 -0.09
N PRO A 83 18.03 -18.79 -1.38
CA PRO A 83 18.95 -18.19 -2.35
C PRO A 83 19.41 -16.76 -2.01
N TRP A 84 18.65 -16.03 -1.18
CA TRP A 84 19.01 -14.68 -0.70
C TRP A 84 19.70 -14.70 0.66
N HIS A 85 20.02 -15.88 1.22
CA HIS A 85 20.59 -16.01 2.57
C HIS A 85 21.83 -15.13 2.81
N GLY A 86 22.69 -14.96 1.80
CA GLY A 86 23.88 -14.09 1.88
C GLY A 86 23.56 -12.62 2.20
N TYR A 87 22.31 -12.19 1.99
CA TYR A 87 21.83 -10.84 2.29
C TYR A 87 21.10 -10.75 3.64
N TYR A 88 20.89 -11.86 4.34
CA TYR A 88 20.32 -11.89 5.69
C TYR A 88 21.38 -11.51 6.73
N ALA A 89 21.88 -10.29 6.60
CA ALA A 89 22.91 -9.74 7.46
C ALA A 89 22.59 -8.29 7.81
N VAL A 90 22.94 -7.92 9.03
CA VAL A 90 22.89 -6.53 9.50
C VAL A 90 24.07 -5.77 8.90
N PRO A 91 23.85 -4.67 8.15
CA PRO A 91 24.95 -3.87 7.63
C PRO A 91 25.81 -3.27 8.75
N ALA A 92 27.10 -3.03 8.48
CA ALA A 92 28.05 -2.55 9.47
C ALA A 92 27.60 -1.22 10.15
N TRP A 93 27.00 -0.31 9.38
CA TRP A 93 26.47 0.95 9.92
C TRP A 93 25.32 0.73 10.91
N LEU A 94 24.46 -0.26 10.68
CA LEU A 94 23.33 -0.58 11.55
C LEU A 94 23.83 -1.23 12.84
N ALA A 95 24.78 -2.15 12.74
CA ALA A 95 25.46 -2.73 13.91
C ALA A 95 26.17 -1.66 14.75
N ALA A 96 26.82 -0.67 14.11
CA ALA A 96 27.48 0.43 14.81
C ALA A 96 26.49 1.34 15.56
N LEU A 97 25.32 1.64 14.98
CA LEU A 97 24.26 2.38 15.68
C LEU A 97 23.76 1.61 16.92
N ILE A 98 23.50 0.31 16.78
CA ILE A 98 23.08 -0.55 17.88
C ILE A 98 24.13 -0.58 19.00
N GLY A 99 25.41 -0.76 18.65
CA GLY A 99 26.51 -0.74 19.62
C GLY A 99 26.66 0.59 20.38
N LYS A 100 26.24 1.70 19.77
CA LYS A 100 26.19 3.04 20.39
C LYS A 100 24.90 3.30 21.19
N GLY A 101 23.96 2.36 21.22
CA GLY A 101 22.65 2.55 21.85
C GLY A 101 21.70 3.48 21.07
N ALA A 102 22.00 3.79 19.81
CA ALA A 102 21.13 4.56 18.92
C ALA A 102 20.09 3.62 18.27
N LEU A 103 19.06 3.28 19.03
CA LEU A 103 18.07 2.24 18.69
C LEU A 103 16.83 2.77 17.96
N GLY A 104 16.81 4.03 17.52
CA GLY A 104 15.67 4.65 16.84
C GLY A 104 14.84 5.55 17.75
N GLN A 105 13.52 5.61 17.49
CA GLN A 105 12.61 6.54 18.14
C GLN A 105 12.54 6.33 19.67
N LYS A 106 12.66 5.09 20.15
CA LYS A 106 12.63 4.76 21.58
C LYS A 106 13.80 5.34 22.37
N THR A 107 14.95 5.56 21.72
CA THR A 107 16.14 6.21 22.29
C THR A 107 16.32 7.64 21.77
N ARG A 108 15.33 8.16 21.02
CA ARG A 108 15.35 9.49 20.35
C ARG A 108 16.51 9.70 19.38
N CYS A 109 17.20 8.62 18.99
CA CYS A 109 18.37 8.64 18.13
C CYS A 109 18.51 7.27 17.45
N GLY A 110 18.57 7.26 16.12
CA GLY A 110 18.76 6.07 15.27
C GLY A 110 19.30 6.49 13.90
N ILE A 111 18.71 6.03 12.81
CA ILE A 111 19.09 6.52 11.46
C ILE A 111 18.75 8.01 11.33
N PHE A 112 17.64 8.41 11.93
CA PHE A 112 17.26 9.80 12.13
C PHE A 112 17.34 10.18 13.60
N ARG A 113 17.54 11.47 13.84
CA ARG A 113 17.35 12.08 15.18
C ARG A 113 16.72 13.45 15.05
N LYS A 114 16.08 13.92 16.12
CA LYS A 114 15.51 15.26 16.18
C LYS A 114 16.39 16.15 17.05
N ASP A 115 16.90 17.22 16.46
CA ASP A 115 17.64 18.28 17.15
C ASP A 115 16.71 19.50 17.24
N GLY A 116 15.90 19.56 18.30
CA GLY A 116 14.82 20.55 18.43
C GLY A 116 13.73 20.34 17.38
N ARG A 117 13.56 21.30 16.45
CA ARG A 117 12.64 21.17 15.31
C ARG A 117 13.29 20.58 14.06
N ALA A 118 14.62 20.56 13.98
CA ALA A 118 15.33 20.03 12.83
C ALA A 118 15.37 18.50 12.88
N ILE A 119 15.21 17.86 11.71
CA ILE A 119 15.44 16.43 11.53
C ILE A 119 16.84 16.26 10.94
N LYS A 120 17.66 15.47 11.62
CA LYS A 120 18.97 15.09 11.13
C LYS A 120 18.99 13.62 10.75
N VAL A 121 19.85 13.28 9.79
CA VAL A 121 20.03 11.95 9.22
C VAL A 121 21.49 11.54 9.32
N LEU A 122 21.74 10.24 9.58
CA LEU A 122 23.08 9.69 9.64
C LEU A 122 23.81 9.86 8.30
N ASP A 123 25.02 10.38 8.35
CA ASP A 123 25.98 10.43 7.25
C ASP A 123 27.08 9.40 7.50
N LEU A 124 27.17 8.40 6.63
CA LEU A 124 28.11 7.29 6.79
C LEU A 124 29.57 7.72 6.60
N ALA A 125 29.83 8.73 5.75
CA ALA A 125 31.18 9.20 5.49
C ALA A 125 31.69 10.05 6.66
N ALA A 126 30.84 10.92 7.20
CA ALA A 126 31.18 11.73 8.37
C ALA A 126 31.14 10.94 9.70
N GLN A 127 30.47 9.78 9.72
CA GLN A 127 30.15 9.01 10.93
C GLN A 127 29.39 9.82 12.00
N ASP A 128 28.67 10.86 11.56
CA ASP A 128 27.84 11.75 12.38
C ASP A 128 26.58 12.12 11.59
N TYR A 129 25.78 13.07 12.07
CA TYR A 129 24.50 13.45 11.49
C TYR A 129 24.59 14.79 10.76
N ARG A 130 23.99 14.83 9.57
CA ARG A 130 23.75 16.07 8.81
C ARG A 130 22.27 16.44 8.81
N GLU A 131 21.95 17.66 8.39
CA GLU A 131 20.55 18.03 8.15
C GLU A 131 19.94 17.14 7.05
N SER A 132 18.68 16.74 7.25
CA SER A 132 17.95 15.95 6.27
C SER A 132 17.55 16.83 5.08
N ALA A 133 17.96 16.41 3.88
CA ALA A 133 17.65 17.03 2.59
C ALA A 133 17.05 15.96 1.68
N ALA A 134 15.76 15.69 1.88
CA ALA A 134 15.01 14.63 1.20
C ALA A 134 14.55 15.08 -0.20
N GLU A 135 15.50 15.27 -1.13
CA GLU A 135 15.21 15.73 -2.49
C GLU A 135 15.19 14.59 -3.51
N ILE A 136 14.06 14.44 -4.19
CA ILE A 136 13.90 13.52 -5.33
C ILE A 136 14.26 14.31 -6.58
N ASP A 137 15.12 13.73 -7.43
CA ASP A 137 15.51 14.36 -8.69
C ASP A 137 14.27 14.66 -9.55
N PRO A 138 14.15 15.87 -10.17
CA PRO A 138 12.97 16.24 -10.95
C PRO A 138 12.63 15.27 -12.09
N THR A 139 13.62 14.64 -12.72
CA THR A 139 13.40 13.68 -13.81
C THR A 139 12.79 12.37 -13.27
N VAL A 140 13.27 11.91 -12.11
CA VAL A 140 12.72 10.72 -11.43
C VAL A 140 11.34 10.99 -10.87
N LEU A 141 11.12 12.19 -10.31
CA LEU A 141 9.81 12.62 -9.85
C LEU A 141 8.77 12.65 -10.99
N ALA A 142 9.18 13.06 -12.20
CA ALA A 142 8.32 13.01 -13.39
C ALA A 142 7.91 11.57 -13.74
N ILE A 143 8.85 10.62 -13.71
CA ILE A 143 8.57 9.19 -13.92
C ILE A 143 7.56 8.69 -12.87
N LEU A 144 7.80 8.99 -11.59
CA LEU A 144 6.94 8.56 -10.49
C LEU A 144 5.51 9.12 -10.56
N ARG A 145 5.33 10.30 -11.16
CA ARG A 145 4.03 10.96 -11.39
C ARG A 145 3.26 10.37 -12.58
N ASN A 146 3.89 9.56 -13.44
CA ASN A 146 3.18 8.87 -14.51
C ASN A 146 2.06 7.98 -13.91
N ARG A 147 0.84 8.11 -14.43
CA ARG A 147 -0.31 7.31 -13.96
C ARG A 147 -0.41 5.94 -14.63
N ASN A 148 0.27 5.75 -15.76
CA ASN A 148 0.37 4.46 -16.43
C ASN A 148 1.49 3.62 -15.76
N PRO A 149 1.17 2.54 -15.03
CA PRO A 149 2.18 1.74 -14.34
C PRO A 149 3.16 1.09 -15.32
N ALA A 150 2.70 0.59 -16.46
CA ALA A 150 3.58 -0.07 -17.44
C ALA A 150 4.65 0.88 -17.98
N GLU A 151 4.25 2.10 -18.39
CA GLU A 151 5.20 3.12 -18.82
C GLU A 151 6.14 3.56 -17.69
N LYS A 152 5.61 3.74 -16.47
CA LYS A 152 6.41 4.11 -15.30
C LYS A 152 7.54 3.11 -15.05
N PHE A 153 7.23 1.81 -15.01
CA PHE A 153 8.23 0.78 -14.77
C PHE A 153 9.24 0.68 -15.92
N ALA A 154 8.79 0.82 -17.18
CA ALA A 154 9.69 0.89 -18.32
C ALA A 154 10.67 2.07 -18.24
N GLN A 155 10.17 3.26 -17.86
CA GLN A 155 10.98 4.45 -17.66
C GLN A 155 11.98 4.30 -16.50
N LEU A 156 11.57 3.71 -15.37
CA LEU A 156 12.48 3.42 -14.26
C LEU A 156 13.61 2.49 -14.68
N ARG A 157 13.29 1.42 -15.42
CA ARG A 157 14.27 0.44 -15.89
C ARG A 157 15.25 1.03 -16.92
N ALA A 158 14.78 1.91 -17.80
CA ALA A 158 15.59 2.52 -18.85
C ALA A 158 16.48 3.68 -18.35
N SER A 159 16.24 4.18 -17.13
CA SER A 159 16.96 5.33 -16.60
C SER A 159 18.34 4.96 -16.05
N GLU A 160 19.34 5.78 -16.36
CA GLU A 160 20.68 5.69 -15.78
C GLU A 160 20.82 6.46 -14.45
N HIS A 161 19.78 7.20 -14.05
CA HIS A 161 19.84 7.98 -12.82
C HIS A 161 19.82 7.07 -11.57
N PRO A 162 20.72 7.25 -10.59
CA PRO A 162 20.82 6.36 -9.43
C PRO A 162 19.51 6.16 -8.65
N GLN A 163 18.70 7.22 -8.49
CA GLN A 163 17.40 7.09 -7.80
C GLN A 163 16.39 6.23 -8.58
N ALA A 164 16.40 6.28 -9.92
CA ALA A 164 15.52 5.45 -10.75
C ALA A 164 16.00 4.00 -10.81
N GLN A 165 17.32 3.79 -10.93
CA GLN A 165 17.95 2.47 -10.81
C GLN A 165 17.66 1.82 -9.45
N PHE A 166 17.70 2.61 -8.37
CA PHE A 166 17.33 2.16 -7.03
C PHE A 166 15.88 1.67 -6.98
N LEU A 167 14.94 2.48 -7.48
CA LEU A 167 13.52 2.12 -7.51
C LEU A 167 13.26 0.85 -8.33
N TRP A 168 13.82 0.76 -9.55
CA TRP A 168 13.72 -0.45 -10.36
C TRP A 168 14.27 -1.67 -9.61
N ALA A 169 15.45 -1.55 -9.00
CA ALA A 169 16.09 -2.65 -8.31
C ALA A 169 15.26 -3.17 -7.13
N ILE A 170 14.74 -2.30 -6.25
CA ILE A 170 13.93 -2.76 -5.11
C ILE A 170 12.61 -3.40 -5.53
N PHE A 171 12.00 -2.94 -6.64
CA PHE A 171 10.78 -3.56 -7.18
C PHE A 171 11.09 -4.90 -7.84
N ARG A 172 12.15 -4.97 -8.65
CA ARG A 172 12.62 -6.22 -9.25
C ARG A 172 12.88 -7.25 -8.16
N ASP A 173 13.67 -6.93 -7.14
CA ASP A 173 14.06 -7.94 -6.15
C ASP A 173 12.87 -8.38 -5.28
N ILE A 174 11.91 -7.50 -4.95
CA ILE A 174 10.69 -7.93 -4.24
C ILE A 174 9.77 -8.79 -5.13
N PHE A 175 9.66 -8.50 -6.43
CA PHE A 175 8.89 -9.33 -7.36
C PHE A 175 9.54 -10.72 -7.52
N HIS A 176 10.86 -10.76 -7.66
CA HIS A 176 11.61 -11.99 -7.77
C HIS A 176 11.42 -12.86 -6.52
N TYR A 177 11.66 -12.29 -5.34
CA TYR A 177 11.53 -12.98 -4.07
C TYR A 177 10.10 -13.46 -3.80
N ALA A 178 9.10 -12.60 -4.03
CA ALA A 178 7.69 -12.97 -3.85
C ALA A 178 7.29 -14.12 -4.79
N ALA A 179 7.73 -14.09 -6.06
CA ALA A 179 7.43 -15.17 -6.99
C ALA A 179 8.08 -16.49 -6.57
N PHE A 180 9.37 -16.45 -6.20
CA PHE A 180 10.11 -17.63 -5.78
C PHE A 180 9.46 -18.33 -4.58
N HIS A 181 9.08 -17.56 -3.56
CA HIS A 181 8.53 -18.12 -2.31
C HIS A 181 7.01 -18.29 -2.28
N LEU A 182 6.24 -17.80 -3.26
CA LEU A 182 4.77 -17.82 -3.22
C LEU A 182 4.22 -19.22 -2.88
N GLY A 183 4.73 -20.25 -3.55
CA GLY A 183 4.28 -21.63 -3.37
C GLY A 183 4.67 -22.25 -2.02
N GLU A 184 5.57 -21.62 -1.28
CA GLU A 184 6.06 -22.06 0.03
C GLU A 184 5.35 -21.35 1.18
N ILE A 185 5.20 -20.01 1.11
CA ILE A 185 4.83 -19.18 2.27
C ILE A 185 3.34 -18.82 2.33
N ALA A 186 2.63 -18.80 1.20
CA ALA A 186 1.22 -18.41 1.12
C ALA A 186 0.40 -19.42 0.30
N ASP A 187 -0.93 -19.40 0.46
CA ASP A 187 -1.81 -20.25 -0.36
C ASP A 187 -1.92 -19.73 -1.79
N ASN A 188 -2.04 -18.41 -1.96
CA ASN A 188 -2.22 -17.75 -3.25
C ASN A 188 -1.75 -16.30 -3.20
N ALA A 189 -1.64 -15.66 -4.37
CA ALA A 189 -1.14 -14.29 -4.48
C ALA A 189 -1.96 -13.25 -3.69
N ARG A 190 -3.27 -13.46 -3.51
CA ARG A 190 -4.15 -12.55 -2.73
C ARG A 190 -3.66 -12.44 -1.29
N ASP A 191 -3.34 -13.59 -0.71
CA ASP A 191 -2.92 -13.71 0.68
C ASP A 191 -1.59 -13.00 0.92
N LEU A 192 -0.65 -13.10 -0.04
CA LEU A 192 0.62 -12.37 0.02
C LEU A 192 0.41 -10.86 -0.11
N ASP A 193 -0.38 -10.42 -1.09
CA ASP A 193 -0.60 -8.99 -1.30
C ASP A 193 -1.37 -8.34 -0.15
N PHE A 194 -2.38 -9.02 0.39
CA PHE A 194 -3.07 -8.57 1.61
C PHE A 194 -2.17 -8.59 2.84
N ALA A 195 -1.27 -9.56 2.99
CA ALA A 195 -0.29 -9.54 4.06
C ALA A 195 0.60 -8.29 4.00
N MET A 196 0.97 -7.83 2.81
CA MET A 196 1.74 -6.60 2.63
C MET A 196 0.90 -5.32 2.81
N ARG A 197 -0.34 -5.29 2.30
CA ARG A 197 -1.25 -4.15 2.48
C ARG A 197 -1.63 -3.95 3.94
N TRP A 198 -2.02 -5.01 4.64
CA TRP A 198 -2.48 -4.93 6.03
C TRP A 198 -1.35 -4.93 7.04
N GLY A 199 -0.28 -5.69 6.77
CA GLY A 199 0.86 -5.81 7.69
C GLY A 199 1.85 -4.66 7.58
N PHE A 200 2.19 -4.25 6.35
CA PHE A 200 3.18 -3.21 6.08
C PHE A 200 2.58 -1.91 5.56
N GLY A 201 1.24 -1.81 5.45
CA GLY A 201 0.54 -0.58 5.09
C GLY A 201 0.76 -0.15 3.64
N TRP A 202 1.09 -1.08 2.74
CA TRP A 202 1.27 -0.76 1.32
C TRP A 202 -0.09 -0.54 0.65
N ALA A 203 -0.14 0.34 -0.34
CA ALA A 203 -1.36 0.59 -1.12
C ALA A 203 -1.68 -0.58 -2.06
N GLN A 204 -0.65 -1.25 -2.58
CA GLN A 204 -0.73 -2.44 -3.42
C GLN A 204 0.33 -3.43 -2.97
N GLY A 205 0.03 -4.72 -3.04
CA GLY A 205 1.02 -5.77 -2.82
C GLY A 205 2.03 -5.89 -3.98
N PRO A 206 3.09 -6.70 -3.81
CA PRO A 206 4.04 -7.00 -4.87
C PRO A 206 3.38 -7.48 -6.17
N PHE A 207 2.42 -8.41 -6.11
CA PHE A 207 1.86 -8.97 -7.34
C PHE A 207 0.85 -8.04 -8.00
N GLU A 208 0.06 -7.30 -7.23
CA GLU A 208 -0.75 -6.21 -7.77
C GLU A 208 0.10 -5.20 -8.55
N SER A 209 1.22 -4.75 -7.96
CA SER A 209 2.11 -3.79 -8.61
C SER A 209 2.72 -4.35 -9.90
N TRP A 210 3.17 -5.61 -9.87
CA TRP A 210 3.70 -6.32 -11.03
C TRP A 210 2.63 -6.46 -12.13
N GLN A 211 1.47 -6.99 -11.80
CA GLN A 211 0.39 -7.20 -12.75
C GLN A 211 -0.08 -5.88 -13.39
N ALA A 212 -0.22 -4.81 -12.60
CA ALA A 212 -0.60 -3.49 -13.11
C ALA A 212 0.45 -2.90 -14.07
N ALA A 213 1.72 -3.25 -13.90
CA ALA A 213 2.83 -2.82 -14.76
C ALA A 213 2.97 -3.66 -16.06
N GLY A 214 2.15 -4.69 -16.24
CA GLY A 214 2.26 -5.65 -17.33
C GLY A 214 3.05 -6.88 -16.90
N TRP A 215 2.33 -7.98 -16.67
CA TRP A 215 2.92 -9.19 -16.09
C TRP A 215 4.10 -9.73 -16.91
N ARG A 216 3.87 -9.98 -18.21
CA ARG A 216 4.86 -10.58 -19.11
C ARG A 216 6.10 -9.70 -19.32
N SER A 217 5.91 -8.41 -19.56
CA SER A 217 7.03 -7.48 -19.78
C SER A 217 7.95 -7.39 -18.57
N ILE A 218 7.36 -7.33 -17.36
CA ILE A 218 8.11 -7.33 -16.12
C ILE A 218 8.78 -8.68 -15.88
N ALA A 219 8.12 -9.81 -16.16
CA ALA A 219 8.71 -11.14 -16.05
C ALA A 219 9.94 -11.33 -16.95
N GLU A 220 9.86 -10.88 -18.20
CA GLU A 220 10.97 -10.91 -19.15
C GLU A 220 12.10 -9.98 -18.71
N ALA A 221 11.77 -8.80 -18.17
CA ALA A 221 12.73 -7.87 -17.59
C ALA A 221 13.48 -8.45 -16.38
N LEU A 222 12.76 -9.07 -15.46
CA LEU A 222 13.30 -9.77 -14.30
C LEU A 222 14.26 -10.88 -14.73
N ARG A 223 13.85 -11.76 -15.66
CA ARG A 223 14.71 -12.84 -16.16
C ARG A 223 16.00 -12.29 -16.74
N ALA A 224 15.93 -11.26 -17.58
CA ALA A 224 17.11 -10.62 -18.16
C ALA A 224 18.04 -10.02 -17.10
N ASP A 225 17.49 -9.40 -16.06
CA ASP A 225 18.28 -8.86 -14.95
C ASP A 225 18.92 -9.95 -14.07
N VAL A 226 18.24 -11.09 -13.89
CA VAL A 226 18.82 -12.27 -13.21
C VAL A 226 19.97 -12.84 -14.05
N ASP A 227 19.75 -13.07 -15.34
CA ASP A 227 20.76 -13.61 -16.27
C ASP A 227 21.99 -12.70 -16.38
N ALA A 228 21.79 -11.38 -16.31
CA ALA A 228 22.86 -10.38 -16.31
C ALA A 228 23.57 -10.20 -14.95
N GLY A 229 23.11 -10.88 -13.89
CA GLY A 229 23.66 -10.75 -12.54
C GLY A 229 23.35 -9.40 -11.86
N HIS A 230 22.30 -8.70 -12.31
CA HIS A 230 21.85 -7.45 -11.71
C HIS A 230 20.92 -7.65 -10.50
N ALA A 231 20.21 -8.78 -10.44
CA ALA A 231 19.36 -9.17 -9.31
C ALA A 231 20.18 -9.57 -8.08
N MET A 232 19.58 -9.49 -6.90
CA MET A 232 20.25 -9.92 -5.66
C MET A 232 20.52 -11.43 -5.62
N SER A 233 19.73 -12.26 -6.32
CA SER A 233 19.90 -13.71 -6.33
C SER A 233 19.97 -14.24 -7.75
N PRO A 234 20.82 -15.25 -8.04
CA PRO A 234 20.86 -15.94 -9.32
C PRO A 234 19.76 -17.00 -9.46
N ALA A 235 18.89 -17.18 -8.46
CA ALA A 235 17.78 -18.12 -8.54
C ALA A 235 16.93 -17.84 -9.79
N PRO A 236 16.53 -18.86 -10.56
CA PRO A 236 15.66 -18.65 -11.71
C PRO A 236 14.24 -18.28 -11.23
N LEU A 237 13.57 -17.43 -12.01
CA LEU A 237 12.14 -17.23 -11.85
C LEU A 237 11.41 -18.59 -11.98
N PRO A 238 10.43 -18.90 -11.11
CA PRO A 238 9.67 -20.12 -11.22
C PRO A 238 8.93 -20.25 -12.56
N ALA A 239 8.83 -21.48 -13.09
CA ALA A 239 8.19 -21.74 -14.38
C ALA A 239 6.76 -21.21 -14.48
N TRP A 240 6.01 -21.20 -13.36
CA TRP A 240 4.64 -20.71 -13.33
C TRP A 240 4.51 -19.24 -13.75
N VAL A 241 5.53 -18.41 -13.52
CA VAL A 241 5.54 -16.97 -13.89
C VAL A 241 5.33 -16.79 -15.40
N PHE A 242 5.79 -17.75 -16.21
CA PHE A 242 5.65 -17.78 -17.67
C PHE A 242 4.56 -18.74 -18.16
N GLY A 243 3.82 -19.37 -17.24
CA GLY A 243 2.74 -20.32 -17.53
C GLY A 243 1.37 -19.63 -17.57
N GLN A 244 0.41 -20.18 -16.81
CA GLN A 244 -1.00 -19.75 -16.83
C GLN A 244 -1.21 -18.26 -16.56
N VAL A 245 -0.35 -17.63 -15.76
CA VAL A 245 -0.44 -16.21 -15.40
C VAL A 245 0.17 -15.27 -16.43
N ALA A 246 0.88 -15.78 -17.46
CA ALA A 246 1.66 -14.96 -18.39
C ALA A 246 0.81 -13.91 -19.12
N GLU A 247 -0.45 -14.24 -19.42
CA GLU A 247 -1.36 -13.36 -20.16
C GLU A 247 -2.19 -12.47 -19.23
N ASN A 248 -2.76 -13.04 -18.16
CA ASN A 248 -3.78 -12.38 -17.34
C ASN A 248 -3.27 -11.93 -15.96
N GLY A 249 -2.02 -12.25 -15.61
CA GLY A 249 -1.46 -12.04 -14.28
C GLY A 249 -2.02 -13.01 -13.23
N VAL A 250 -1.71 -12.74 -11.97
CA VAL A 250 -2.11 -13.62 -10.86
C VAL A 250 -3.50 -13.33 -10.31
N HIS A 251 -4.11 -12.19 -10.61
CA HIS A 251 -5.45 -11.83 -10.16
C HIS A 251 -6.42 -11.72 -11.34
N THR A 252 -7.39 -12.61 -11.36
CA THR A 252 -8.41 -12.73 -12.41
C THR A 252 -9.82 -12.71 -11.78
N PRO A 253 -10.88 -12.55 -12.58
CA PRO A 253 -12.25 -12.70 -12.08
C PRO A 253 -12.53 -14.06 -11.42
N GLN A 254 -11.79 -15.12 -11.80
CA GLN A 254 -11.90 -16.46 -11.21
C GLN A 254 -11.21 -16.56 -9.85
N GLY A 255 -10.29 -15.64 -9.55
CA GLY A 255 -9.60 -15.55 -8.27
C GLY A 255 -8.11 -15.28 -8.41
N SER A 256 -7.35 -15.68 -7.40
CA SER A 256 -5.91 -15.41 -7.32
C SER A 256 -5.09 -16.69 -7.48
N TYR A 257 -4.00 -16.60 -8.23
CA TYR A 257 -3.16 -17.74 -8.55
C TYR A 257 -2.48 -18.34 -7.31
N SER A 258 -2.53 -19.67 -7.19
CA SER A 258 -1.84 -20.46 -6.17
C SER A 258 -0.70 -21.24 -6.83
N ALA A 259 0.54 -20.86 -6.52
CA ALA A 259 1.71 -21.52 -7.10
C ALA A 259 1.82 -23.00 -6.68
N SER A 260 1.39 -23.36 -5.47
CA SER A 260 1.42 -24.76 -5.01
C SER A 260 0.33 -25.63 -5.63
N ALA A 261 -0.78 -25.05 -6.06
CA ALA A 261 -1.89 -25.77 -6.67
C ALA A 261 -1.89 -25.68 -8.21
N ASP A 262 -1.01 -24.85 -8.77
CA ASP A 262 -0.97 -24.49 -10.20
C ASP A 262 -2.36 -24.14 -10.75
N ALA A 263 -3.10 -23.31 -10.01
CA ALA A 263 -4.48 -22.96 -10.33
C ALA A 263 -4.92 -21.64 -9.69
N TYR A 264 -5.89 -20.97 -10.29
CA TYR A 264 -6.58 -19.84 -9.66
C TYR A 264 -7.52 -20.31 -8.55
N ARG A 265 -7.42 -19.66 -7.39
CA ARG A 265 -8.25 -19.92 -6.21
C ARG A 265 -9.26 -18.77 -6.02
N PRO A 266 -10.57 -19.07 -5.97
CA PRO A 266 -11.57 -18.07 -5.63
C PRO A 266 -11.36 -17.57 -4.19
N ARG A 267 -12.09 -16.52 -3.81
CA ARG A 267 -12.09 -16.07 -2.41
C ARG A 267 -12.53 -17.21 -1.50
N SER A 268 -11.89 -17.30 -0.33
CA SER A 268 -12.23 -18.33 0.65
C SER A 268 -13.68 -18.22 1.11
N ALA A 269 -14.39 -19.34 1.11
CA ALA A 269 -15.80 -19.42 1.48
C ALA A 269 -16.01 -19.55 3.01
N LEU A 270 -14.97 -19.40 3.84
CA LEU A 270 -15.13 -19.53 5.29
C LEU A 270 -16.10 -18.46 5.83
N PRO A 271 -16.89 -18.78 6.88
CA PRO A 271 -17.90 -17.86 7.42
C PRO A 271 -17.35 -16.48 7.81
N VAL A 272 -16.08 -16.40 8.21
CA VAL A 272 -15.45 -15.13 8.61
C VAL A 272 -15.30 -14.12 7.46
N TYR A 273 -15.11 -14.60 6.22
CA TYR A 273 -15.00 -13.73 5.04
C TYR A 273 -16.37 -13.24 4.57
N GLN A 274 -17.42 -14.05 4.79
CA GLN A 274 -18.79 -13.69 4.45
C GLN A 274 -19.37 -12.59 5.36
N ARG A 275 -18.73 -12.33 6.51
CA ARG A 275 -19.11 -11.22 7.41
C ARG A 275 -18.71 -9.84 6.90
N GLN A 276 -17.84 -9.76 5.88
CA GLN A 276 -17.44 -8.50 5.26
C GLN A 276 -18.25 -8.31 3.98
N ILE A 277 -19.31 -7.49 4.04
CA ILE A 277 -20.16 -7.17 2.87
C ILE A 277 -19.31 -6.50 1.77
N PHE A 278 -18.39 -5.64 2.18
CA PHE A 278 -17.47 -4.92 1.30
C PHE A 278 -16.03 -5.30 1.65
N PRO A 279 -15.56 -6.49 1.22
CA PRO A 279 -14.21 -6.89 1.50
C PRO A 279 -13.23 -6.03 0.70
N GLU A 280 -12.02 -5.85 1.21
CA GLU A 280 -10.95 -5.27 0.43
C GLU A 280 -10.66 -6.14 -0.80
N ARG A 281 -10.40 -5.49 -1.93
CA ARG A 281 -10.30 -6.12 -3.25
C ARG A 281 -8.87 -6.10 -3.76
N VAL A 282 -8.50 -7.14 -4.49
CA VAL A 282 -7.33 -7.15 -5.37
C VAL A 282 -7.72 -6.73 -6.79
N LEU A 283 -6.72 -6.59 -7.67
CA LEU A 283 -6.96 -6.37 -9.10
C LEU A 283 -7.95 -7.40 -9.67
N SER A 284 -8.76 -6.97 -10.64
CA SER A 284 -9.76 -7.81 -11.32
C SER A 284 -10.93 -8.33 -10.46
N GLU A 285 -10.94 -8.11 -9.14
CA GLU A 285 -12.11 -8.40 -8.31
C GLU A 285 -13.19 -7.33 -8.49
N GLN A 286 -14.43 -7.79 -8.75
CA GLN A 286 -15.56 -6.91 -8.94
C GLN A 286 -15.98 -6.26 -7.61
N ALA A 287 -16.34 -4.98 -7.68
CA ALA A 287 -16.97 -4.30 -6.56
C ALA A 287 -18.34 -4.94 -6.30
N VAL A 288 -18.71 -5.04 -5.02
CA VAL A 288 -20.11 -5.30 -4.68
C VAL A 288 -20.92 -4.06 -5.07
N SER A 289 -21.78 -4.20 -6.06
CA SER A 289 -22.70 -3.16 -6.50
C SER A 289 -24.13 -3.57 -6.17
N GLY A 290 -24.88 -2.70 -5.50
CA GLY A 290 -26.31 -2.88 -5.30
C GLY A 290 -27.15 -2.06 -6.28
N VAL A 291 -28.46 -2.04 -6.04
CA VAL A 291 -29.47 -1.42 -6.90
C VAL A 291 -29.68 0.03 -6.47
N THR A 292 -29.48 0.99 -7.39
CA THR A 292 -29.80 2.40 -7.10
C THR A 292 -31.31 2.56 -6.98
N VAL A 293 -31.74 3.16 -5.88
CA VAL A 293 -33.13 3.54 -5.62
C VAL A 293 -33.35 4.99 -6.05
N TRP A 294 -32.40 5.85 -5.70
CA TRP A 294 -32.41 7.27 -6.01
C TRP A 294 -30.99 7.84 -5.92
N GLU A 295 -30.67 8.89 -6.68
CA GLU A 295 -29.42 9.61 -6.52
C GLU A 295 -29.54 11.05 -7.00
N ASN A 296 -28.68 11.91 -6.45
CA ASN A 296 -28.38 13.24 -6.99
C ASN A 296 -26.85 13.37 -7.20
N ASP A 297 -26.37 14.59 -7.41
CA ASP A 297 -24.93 14.84 -7.59
C ASP A 297 -24.11 14.62 -6.31
N GLY A 298 -24.76 14.74 -5.13
CA GLY A 298 -24.11 14.62 -3.83
C GLY A 298 -24.08 13.21 -3.25
N VAL A 299 -25.15 12.44 -3.39
CA VAL A 299 -25.32 11.12 -2.77
C VAL A 299 -25.98 10.11 -3.71
N ARG A 300 -25.81 8.84 -3.38
CA ARG A 300 -26.53 7.70 -3.95
C ARG A 300 -27.27 6.97 -2.83
N LEU A 301 -28.57 6.79 -2.96
CA LEU A 301 -29.40 5.89 -2.16
C LEU A 301 -29.59 4.58 -2.93
N TRP A 302 -29.27 3.45 -2.31
CA TRP A 302 -29.25 2.15 -2.97
C TRP A 302 -29.44 1.00 -1.98
N THR A 303 -29.74 -0.20 -2.47
CA THR A 303 -30.00 -1.38 -1.64
C THR A 303 -29.11 -2.55 -2.06
N LEU A 304 -28.99 -3.54 -1.18
CA LEU A 304 -28.37 -4.84 -1.48
C LEU A 304 -29.42 -5.95 -1.34
N PRO A 305 -30.33 -6.14 -2.32
CA PRO A 305 -31.41 -7.12 -2.20
C PRO A 305 -30.94 -8.56 -1.98
N GLN A 306 -29.72 -8.88 -2.40
CA GLN A 306 -29.09 -10.17 -2.17
C GLN A 306 -28.64 -10.42 -0.73
N ILE A 307 -28.62 -9.38 0.12
CA ILE A 307 -28.28 -9.46 1.55
C ILE A 307 -29.54 -9.20 2.38
N ASP A 308 -30.17 -8.04 2.16
CA ASP A 308 -31.39 -7.60 2.82
C ASP A 308 -32.02 -6.47 1.99
N ASP A 309 -33.21 -6.70 1.44
CA ASP A 309 -33.93 -5.73 0.63
C ASP A 309 -34.65 -4.66 1.46
N GLY A 310 -34.79 -4.89 2.78
CA GLY A 310 -35.38 -3.95 3.73
C GLY A 310 -34.41 -2.89 4.25
N VAL A 311 -33.12 -2.95 3.90
CA VAL A 311 -32.10 -2.00 4.37
C VAL A 311 -31.60 -1.13 3.23
N ALA A 312 -31.81 0.19 3.36
CA ALA A 312 -31.27 1.19 2.47
C ALA A 312 -29.82 1.57 2.84
N ILE A 313 -29.03 1.92 1.85
CA ILE A 313 -27.66 2.39 1.98
C ILE A 313 -27.55 3.75 1.29
N VAL A 314 -27.00 4.74 1.99
CA VAL A 314 -26.64 6.03 1.41
C VAL A 314 -25.12 6.16 1.33
N SER A 315 -24.62 6.56 0.17
CA SER A 315 -23.19 6.77 -0.11
C SER A 315 -22.96 8.18 -0.63
N ILE A 316 -21.93 8.86 -0.13
CA ILE A 316 -21.55 10.19 -0.62
C ILE A 316 -20.73 10.04 -1.91
N LYS A 317 -21.01 10.87 -2.92
CA LYS A 317 -20.37 10.83 -4.25
C LYS A 317 -19.29 11.90 -4.44
N THR A 318 -19.29 12.92 -3.59
CA THR A 318 -18.35 14.04 -3.71
C THR A 318 -16.90 13.60 -3.49
N ARG A 319 -15.96 14.32 -4.10
CA ARG A 319 -14.53 14.04 -3.96
C ARG A 319 -14.12 14.11 -2.49
N ASN A 320 -13.46 13.06 -1.99
CA ASN A 320 -13.08 12.91 -0.57
C ASN A 320 -14.28 12.97 0.40
N HIS A 321 -15.49 12.75 -0.09
CA HIS A 321 -16.74 12.81 0.67
C HIS A 321 -16.89 14.14 1.44
N THR A 322 -16.56 15.25 0.79
CA THR A 322 -16.82 16.59 1.33
C THR A 322 -18.31 16.90 1.34
N LEU A 323 -18.78 17.47 2.43
CA LEU A 323 -20.17 17.79 2.66
C LEU A 323 -20.47 19.18 2.10
N GLY A 324 -21.00 19.21 0.88
CA GLY A 324 -21.55 20.40 0.22
C GLY A 324 -23.08 20.36 0.20
N ARG A 325 -23.71 21.38 -0.38
CA ARG A 325 -25.19 21.50 -0.41
C ARG A 325 -25.91 20.27 -0.96
N GLU A 326 -25.43 19.73 -2.08
CA GLU A 326 -26.04 18.54 -2.71
C GLU A 326 -26.00 17.31 -1.82
N VAL A 327 -24.99 17.20 -0.94
CA VAL A 327 -24.90 16.10 0.03
C VAL A 327 -25.96 16.27 1.11
N ILE A 328 -26.14 17.49 1.62
CA ILE A 328 -27.11 17.79 2.68
C ILE A 328 -28.55 17.55 2.20
N VAL A 329 -28.91 18.11 1.04
CA VAL A 329 -30.22 17.88 0.42
C VAL A 329 -30.42 16.39 0.14
N GLY A 330 -29.39 15.72 -0.38
CA GLY A 330 -29.47 14.30 -0.67
C GLY A 330 -29.62 13.41 0.56
N LEU A 331 -28.98 13.75 1.68
CA LEU A 331 -29.14 13.02 2.95
C LEU A 331 -30.55 13.18 3.51
N GLN A 332 -31.13 14.38 3.46
CA GLN A 332 -32.52 14.60 3.90
C GLN A 332 -33.51 13.75 3.09
N GLU A 333 -33.36 13.73 1.76
CA GLU A 333 -34.18 12.91 0.87
C GLU A 333 -33.97 11.41 1.14
N ALA A 334 -32.73 10.98 1.39
CA ALA A 334 -32.40 9.60 1.75
C ALA A 334 -33.06 9.17 3.06
N VAL A 335 -33.05 10.03 4.09
CA VAL A 335 -33.72 9.78 5.38
C VAL A 335 -35.23 9.67 5.19
N ALA A 336 -35.85 10.62 4.49
CA ALA A 336 -37.30 10.60 4.27
C ALA A 336 -37.77 9.34 3.53
N ARG A 337 -37.02 8.89 2.50
CA ARG A 337 -37.31 7.64 1.79
C ARG A 337 -37.06 6.42 2.67
N ALA A 338 -36.01 6.43 3.47
CA ALA A 338 -35.72 5.34 4.41
C ALA A 338 -36.84 5.15 5.44
N GLU A 339 -37.35 6.24 6.02
CA GLU A 339 -38.46 6.20 6.99
C GLU A 339 -39.78 5.71 6.37
N ALA A 340 -40.01 5.97 5.08
CA ALA A 340 -41.22 5.57 4.38
C ALA A 340 -41.19 4.09 3.95
N ASP A 341 -40.07 3.66 3.35
CA ASP A 341 -40.02 2.44 2.55
C ASP A 341 -39.08 1.35 3.10
N TYR A 342 -38.27 1.64 4.13
CA TYR A 342 -37.21 0.75 4.61
C TYR A 342 -37.22 0.56 6.14
N GLN A 343 -36.59 -0.52 6.61
CA GLN A 343 -36.47 -0.83 8.05
C GLN A 343 -35.28 -0.11 8.69
N ALA A 344 -34.27 0.24 7.89
CA ALA A 344 -33.07 0.95 8.34
C ALA A 344 -32.38 1.68 7.18
N LEU A 345 -31.60 2.71 7.53
CA LEU A 345 -30.67 3.40 6.64
C LEU A 345 -29.24 3.23 7.15
N VAL A 346 -28.32 2.83 6.27
CA VAL A 346 -26.89 2.71 6.55
C VAL A 346 -26.12 3.76 5.75
N LEU A 347 -25.35 4.61 6.43
CA LEU A 347 -24.39 5.49 5.77
C LEU A 347 -23.09 4.71 5.52
N TRP A 348 -22.75 4.48 4.24
CA TRP A 348 -21.56 3.71 3.87
C TRP A 348 -20.96 4.14 2.53
N HIS A 349 -19.63 4.22 2.47
CA HIS A 349 -18.81 4.34 1.26
C HIS A 349 -17.35 3.96 1.59
N GLU A 350 -16.51 3.75 0.58
CA GLU A 350 -15.09 3.44 0.79
C GLU A 350 -14.37 4.60 1.50
N ALA A 351 -13.35 4.29 2.31
CA ALA A 351 -12.59 5.31 3.03
C ALA A 351 -11.91 6.30 2.06
N PRO A 352 -11.68 7.57 2.46
CA PRO A 352 -11.93 8.16 3.78
C PRO A 352 -13.41 8.44 4.06
N PHE A 353 -13.87 8.45 5.32
CA PHE A 353 -15.30 8.65 5.61
C PHE A 353 -15.81 10.06 5.23
N ALA A 354 -15.19 11.14 5.67
CA ALA A 354 -15.52 12.49 5.21
C ALA A 354 -14.38 13.46 5.51
N PHE A 355 -14.17 14.44 4.62
CA PHE A 355 -13.23 15.55 4.83
C PHE A 355 -13.90 16.78 5.48
N GLY A 356 -15.18 16.68 5.84
CA GLY A 356 -15.96 17.77 6.40
C GLY A 356 -16.56 18.68 5.33
N ALA A 357 -16.86 19.92 5.71
CA ALA A 357 -17.53 20.89 4.84
C ALA A 357 -16.73 21.20 3.56
N ASN A 358 -17.44 21.47 2.46
CA ASN A 358 -16.81 21.96 1.24
C ASN A 358 -16.37 23.43 1.40
N LEU A 359 -15.13 23.65 1.85
CA LEU A 359 -14.58 24.99 2.07
C LEU A 359 -14.52 25.84 0.80
N LYS A 360 -14.51 25.23 -0.39
CA LYS A 360 -14.54 25.98 -1.65
C LYS A 360 -15.88 26.69 -1.82
N GLU A 361 -16.99 25.97 -1.65
CA GLU A 361 -18.35 26.54 -1.70
C GLU A 361 -18.52 27.66 -0.67
N VAL A 362 -18.03 27.45 0.56
CA VAL A 362 -18.07 28.47 1.63
C VAL A 362 -17.28 29.72 1.24
N THR A 363 -16.06 29.55 0.71
CA THR A 363 -15.20 30.66 0.32
C THR A 363 -15.81 31.45 -0.85
N GLU A 364 -16.40 30.76 -1.82
CA GLU A 364 -17.07 31.38 -2.97
C GLU A 364 -18.32 32.17 -2.54
N ALA A 365 -19.13 31.64 -1.62
CA ALA A 365 -20.29 32.33 -1.07
C ALA A 365 -19.90 33.61 -0.30
N ILE A 366 -18.83 33.54 0.50
CA ILE A 366 -18.28 34.72 1.21
C ILE A 366 -17.80 35.78 0.21
N ALA A 367 -17.03 35.36 -0.81
CA ALA A 367 -16.52 36.27 -1.84
C ALA A 367 -17.66 36.94 -2.65
N ALA A 368 -18.77 36.23 -2.84
CA ALA A 368 -19.98 36.74 -3.49
C ALA A 368 -20.90 37.56 -2.57
N GLY A 369 -20.57 37.71 -1.28
CA GLY A 369 -21.38 38.45 -0.30
C GLY A 369 -22.70 37.75 0.07
N GLN A 370 -22.82 36.45 -0.17
CA GLN A 370 -24.04 35.67 0.03
C GLN A 370 -24.16 35.13 1.47
N PHE A 371 -24.11 36.02 2.46
CA PHE A 371 -24.12 35.64 3.88
C PHE A 371 -25.42 34.95 4.31
N ASP A 372 -26.58 35.42 3.83
CA ASP A 372 -27.88 34.81 4.14
C ASP A 372 -27.96 33.37 3.62
N LEU A 373 -27.37 33.10 2.45
CA LEU A 373 -27.29 31.75 1.89
C LEU A 373 -26.39 30.85 2.75
N LEU A 374 -25.29 31.40 3.26
CA LEU A 374 -24.38 30.66 4.14
C LEU A 374 -25.03 30.34 5.49
N GLU A 375 -25.78 31.28 6.08
CA GLU A 375 -26.52 31.05 7.32
C GLU A 375 -27.59 29.95 7.14
N LYS A 376 -28.36 30.03 6.05
CA LYS A 376 -29.32 28.98 5.70
C LYS A 376 -28.64 27.62 5.52
N TYR A 377 -27.50 27.59 4.83
CA TYR A 377 -26.72 26.38 4.60
C TYR A 377 -26.21 25.76 5.91
N VAL A 378 -25.71 26.58 6.84
CA VAL A 378 -25.29 26.12 8.18
C VAL A 378 -26.47 25.54 8.95
N GLY A 379 -27.64 26.18 8.89
CA GLY A 379 -28.87 25.67 9.50
C GLY A 379 -29.32 24.33 8.91
N GLU A 380 -29.32 24.20 7.57
CA GLU A 380 -29.63 22.95 6.87
C GLU A 380 -28.66 21.82 7.26
N PHE A 381 -27.36 22.14 7.35
CA PHE A 381 -26.34 21.19 7.79
C PHE A 381 -26.60 20.69 9.22
N GLN A 382 -26.91 21.60 10.14
CA GLN A 382 -27.18 21.26 11.54
C GLN A 382 -28.44 20.40 11.67
N ASN A 383 -29.53 20.76 11.00
CA ASN A 383 -30.77 19.99 11.01
C ASN A 383 -30.56 18.57 10.46
N THR A 384 -29.83 18.45 9.35
CA THR A 384 -29.53 17.15 8.74
C THR A 384 -28.63 16.28 9.62
N SER A 385 -27.78 16.88 10.45
CA SER A 385 -26.94 16.14 11.40
C SER A 385 -27.69 15.66 12.65
N MET A 386 -28.85 16.24 12.94
CA MET A 386 -29.70 15.88 14.10
C MET A 386 -30.80 14.87 13.75
N ALA A 387 -31.23 14.85 12.49
CA ALA A 387 -32.07 13.80 11.91
C ALA A 387 -31.26 12.51 11.76
#